data_AF-A0A7J7H3Y3-F1
#
_entry.id   AF-A0A7J7H3Y3-F1
#
_cell.length_a   1.000
_cell.length_b   1.000
_cell.length_c   1.000
_cell.angle_alpha   90.00
_cell.angle_beta   90.00
_cell.angle_gamma   90.00
#
_symmetry.space_group_name_H-M   'P 1'
#
loop_
_entity.id
_entity.type
_entity.pdbx_description
1 polymer ?
#
loop_
_entity_poly.entity_id
_entity_poly.type
_entity_poly.pdbx_seq_one_letter_code
_entity_poly.pdbx_strand_id
1 'polypeptide(L)'
;MLKRYPATEKELKEKANQLLSKCEEAVAVENELNARTKDVENVKLDRATELELVQKLKDKIRILLAQLANVDFTYHDPMKNFDRTRVKGVVAKLIKVKDGSTMTALEVGKGNAEVALSLVGYDQELKSAMEYVFGSTFVCKTIDAMREMAFFLLLLCCYVCGHVIFECNIDSTS
;
A
#
# COMPACT_ATOMS: atom_id res chain seq x y z
N MET A 1 -67.30 -61.29 -22.63
CA MET A 1 -67.69 -60.16 -21.75
C MET A 1 -66.47 -59.74 -20.93
N LEU A 2 -65.89 -58.57 -21.20
CA LEU A 2 -64.83 -57.99 -20.37
C LEU A 2 -65.49 -57.14 -19.28
N LYS A 3 -65.44 -57.59 -18.02
CA LYS A 3 -65.89 -56.80 -16.87
C LYS A 3 -64.87 -55.67 -16.65
N ARG A 4 -65.26 -54.44 -16.98
CA ARG A 4 -64.48 -53.24 -16.65
C ARG A 4 -64.50 -53.07 -15.13
N TYR A 5 -63.34 -53.16 -14.47
CA TYR A 5 -63.18 -53.01 -13.03
C TYR A 5 -63.00 -51.51 -12.70
N PRO A 6 -64.00 -50.82 -12.12
CA PRO A 6 -63.94 -49.37 -11.91
C PRO A 6 -63.00 -48.95 -10.77
N ALA A 7 -62.68 -49.86 -9.85
CA ALA A 7 -61.79 -49.59 -8.72
C ALA A 7 -60.34 -49.36 -9.14
N THR A 8 -59.83 -50.16 -10.09
CA THR A 8 -58.46 -50.03 -10.60
C THR A 8 -58.28 -48.81 -11.49
N GLU A 9 -59.31 -48.38 -12.22
CA GLU A 9 -59.26 -47.21 -13.10
C GLU A 9 -59.19 -45.89 -12.30
N LYS A 10 -59.80 -45.84 -11.11
CA LYS A 10 -59.72 -44.70 -10.19
C LYS A 10 -58.34 -44.58 -9.54
N GLU A 11 -57.79 -45.68 -9.04
CA GLU A 11 -56.44 -45.73 -8.47
C GLU A 11 -55.36 -45.36 -9.49
N LEU A 12 -55.54 -45.76 -10.76
CA LEU A 12 -54.62 -45.42 -11.84
C LEU A 12 -54.59 -43.91 -12.10
N LYS A 13 -55.77 -43.25 -12.08
CA LYS A 13 -55.89 -41.79 -12.26
C LYS A 13 -55.30 -41.02 -11.09
N GLU A 14 -55.52 -41.49 -9.87
CA GLU A 14 -54.93 -40.91 -8.66
C GLU A 14 -53.39 -40.92 -8.74
N LYS A 15 -52.81 -42.08 -9.06
CA LYS A 15 -51.36 -42.24 -9.24
C LYS A 15 -50.81 -41.40 -10.39
N ALA A 16 -51.54 -41.28 -11.51
CA ALA A 16 -51.15 -40.45 -12.64
C ALA A 16 -51.10 -38.96 -12.25
N ASN A 17 -52.10 -38.45 -11.53
CA ASN A 17 -52.11 -37.07 -11.05
C ASN A 17 -50.98 -36.81 -10.05
N GLN A 18 -50.72 -37.76 -9.16
CA GLN A 18 -49.61 -37.69 -8.21
C GLN A 18 -48.25 -37.68 -8.91
N LEU A 19 -48.10 -38.48 -9.98
CA LEU A 19 -46.90 -38.48 -10.81
C LEU A 19 -46.71 -37.14 -11.54
N LEU A 20 -47.78 -36.59 -12.13
CA LEU A 20 -47.74 -35.28 -12.79
C LEU A 20 -47.30 -34.17 -11.84
N SER A 21 -47.89 -34.10 -10.64
CA SER A 21 -47.49 -33.12 -9.62
C SER A 21 -46.02 -33.26 -9.21
N LYS A 22 -45.51 -34.49 -9.04
CA LYS A 22 -44.10 -34.72 -8.74
C LYS A 22 -43.17 -34.34 -9.89
N CYS A 23 -43.59 -34.56 -11.13
CA CYS A 23 -42.82 -34.14 -12.31
C CYS A 23 -42.73 -32.61 -12.40
N GLU A 24 -43.81 -31.88 -12.09
CA GLU A 24 -43.81 -30.42 -12.06
C GLU A 24 -42.87 -29.87 -10.98
N GLU A 25 -42.89 -30.46 -9.78
CA GLU A 25 -41.94 -30.13 -8.70
C GLU A 25 -40.48 -30.40 -9.11
N ALA A 26 -40.21 -31.55 -9.74
CA ALA A 26 -38.86 -31.87 -10.22
C ALA A 26 -38.35 -30.88 -11.27
N VAL A 27 -39.22 -30.44 -12.19
CA VAL A 27 -38.88 -29.42 -13.19
C VAL A 27 -38.60 -28.07 -12.53
N ALA A 28 -39.37 -27.67 -11.51
CA ALA A 28 -39.12 -26.44 -10.78
C ALA A 28 -37.75 -26.47 -10.07
N VAL A 29 -37.42 -27.58 -9.42
CA VAL A 29 -36.12 -27.78 -8.76
C VAL A 29 -34.97 -27.76 -9.77
N GLU A 30 -35.14 -28.37 -10.94
CA GLU A 30 -34.10 -28.37 -11.98
C GLU A 30 -33.84 -26.97 -12.54
N ASN A 31 -34.88 -26.16 -12.73
CA ASN A 31 -34.74 -24.76 -13.13
C ASN A 31 -33.98 -23.93 -12.08
N GLU A 32 -34.28 -24.13 -10.79
CA GLU A 32 -33.58 -23.44 -9.71
C GLU A 32 -32.11 -23.89 -9.61
N LEU A 33 -31.84 -25.19 -9.77
CA LEU A 33 -30.48 -25.73 -9.76
C LEU A 33 -29.64 -25.17 -10.92
N ASN A 34 -30.22 -25.06 -12.11
CA ASN A 34 -29.57 -24.47 -13.26
C ASN A 34 -29.25 -22.98 -13.05
N ALA A 35 -30.16 -22.22 -12.43
CA ALA A 35 -29.91 -20.83 -12.08
C ALA A 35 -28.74 -20.69 -11.09
N ARG A 36 -28.75 -21.46 -9.99
CA ARG A 36 -27.67 -21.44 -9.00
C ARG A 36 -26.32 -21.90 -9.57
N THR A 37 -26.31 -22.84 -10.49
CA THR A 37 -25.08 -23.32 -11.13
C THR A 37 -24.42 -22.20 -11.94
N LYS A 38 -25.22 -21.46 -12.72
CA LYS A 38 -24.75 -20.30 -13.48
C LYS A 38 -24.18 -19.20 -12.58
N ASP A 39 -24.83 -18.92 -11.46
CA ASP A 39 -24.35 -17.95 -10.49
C ASP A 39 -23.01 -18.37 -9.87
N VAL A 40 -22.86 -19.66 -9.52
CA VAL A 40 -21.60 -20.22 -9.00
C VAL A 40 -20.47 -20.14 -10.04
N GLU A 41 -20.75 -20.36 -11.32
CA GLU A 41 -19.76 -20.21 -12.38
C GLU A 41 -19.28 -18.77 -12.54
N ASN A 42 -20.21 -17.80 -12.50
CA ASN A 42 -19.87 -16.37 -12.54
C ASN A 42 -18.99 -15.96 -11.35
N VAL A 43 -19.37 -16.37 -10.13
CA VAL A 43 -18.59 -16.07 -8.91
C VAL A 43 -17.20 -16.72 -8.97
N LYS A 44 -17.07 -17.91 -9.55
CA LYS A 44 -15.77 -18.56 -9.74
C LYS A 44 -14.88 -17.78 -10.72
N LEU A 45 -15.46 -17.23 -11.78
CA LEU A 45 -14.75 -16.40 -12.75
C LEU A 45 -14.23 -15.12 -12.08
N ASP A 46 -15.09 -14.40 -11.34
CA ASP A 46 -14.70 -13.19 -10.62
C ASP A 46 -13.57 -13.46 -9.63
N ARG A 47 -13.70 -14.53 -8.83
CA ARG A 47 -12.65 -14.97 -7.90
C ARG A 47 -11.33 -15.26 -8.61
N ALA A 48 -11.35 -15.84 -9.82
CA ALA A 48 -10.14 -16.10 -10.58
C ALA A 48 -9.45 -14.80 -11.01
N THR A 49 -10.22 -13.81 -11.47
CA THR A 49 -9.68 -12.49 -11.85
C THR A 49 -9.09 -11.73 -10.66
N GLU A 50 -9.77 -11.74 -9.51
CA GLU A 50 -9.25 -11.12 -8.28
C GLU A 50 -7.96 -11.79 -7.80
N LEU A 51 -7.90 -13.12 -7.88
CA LEU A 51 -6.69 -13.87 -7.53
C LEU A 51 -5.50 -13.48 -8.41
N GLU A 52 -5.72 -13.25 -9.70
CA GLU A 52 -4.68 -12.78 -10.61
C GLU A 52 -4.16 -11.38 -10.21
N LEU A 53 -5.06 -10.46 -9.84
CA LEU A 53 -4.67 -9.12 -9.36
C LEU A 53 -3.88 -9.18 -8.06
N VAL A 54 -4.29 -10.04 -7.11
CA VAL A 54 -3.56 -10.24 -5.85
C VAL A 54 -2.16 -10.80 -6.12
N GLN A 55 -2.01 -11.73 -7.07
CA GLN A 55 -0.69 -12.24 -7.45
C GLN A 55 0.17 -11.13 -8.06
N LYS A 56 -0.36 -10.34 -9.00
CA LYS A 56 0.36 -9.19 -9.58
C LYS A 56 0.81 -8.18 -8.54
N LEU A 57 -0.04 -7.87 -7.55
CA LEU A 57 0.31 -6.97 -6.44
C LEU A 57 1.41 -7.57 -5.55
N LYS A 58 1.33 -8.88 -5.25
CA LYS A 58 2.39 -9.58 -4.50
C LYS A 58 3.72 -9.56 -5.23
N ASP A 59 3.72 -9.74 -6.56
CA ASP A 59 4.93 -9.67 -7.37
C ASP A 59 5.57 -8.29 -7.34
N LYS A 60 4.76 -7.24 -7.48
CA LYS A 60 5.23 -5.86 -7.32
C LYS A 60 5.84 -5.61 -5.94
N ILE A 61 5.20 -6.10 -4.87
CA ILE A 61 5.74 -5.99 -3.50
C ILE A 61 7.09 -6.69 -3.42
N ARG A 62 7.23 -7.92 -3.94
CA ARG A 62 8.51 -8.66 -3.91
C ARG A 62 9.62 -7.91 -4.65
N ILE A 63 9.32 -7.35 -5.82
CA ILE A 63 10.29 -6.57 -6.61
C ILE A 63 10.71 -5.31 -5.86
N LEU A 64 9.75 -4.55 -5.32
CA LEU A 64 10.04 -3.34 -4.55
C LEU A 64 10.87 -3.64 -3.29
N LEU A 65 10.54 -4.73 -2.57
CA LEU A 65 11.31 -5.16 -1.41
C LEU A 65 12.74 -5.54 -1.78
N ALA A 66 12.95 -6.20 -2.92
CA ALA A 66 14.29 -6.55 -3.40
C ALA A 66 15.12 -5.29 -3.76
N GLN A 67 14.49 -4.27 -4.34
CA GLN A 67 15.14 -2.98 -4.62
C GLN A 67 15.47 -2.20 -3.33
N LEU A 68 14.70 -2.42 -2.27
CA LEU A 68 14.82 -1.75 -0.98
C LEU A 68 15.64 -2.56 0.06
N ALA A 69 16.54 -3.44 -0.38
CA ALA A 69 17.40 -4.23 0.54
C ALA A 69 18.20 -3.35 1.52
N ASN A 70 18.54 -2.11 1.13
CA ASN A 70 19.24 -1.14 1.97
C ASN A 70 18.41 -0.54 3.11
N VAL A 71 17.12 -0.89 3.20
CA VAL A 71 16.18 -0.38 4.21
C VAL A 71 15.81 -1.46 5.24
N ASP A 72 16.38 -2.66 5.12
CA ASP A 72 16.19 -3.74 6.09
C ASP A 72 17.15 -3.56 7.28
N PHE A 73 16.60 -3.15 8.42
CA PHE A 73 17.35 -2.92 9.65
C PHE A 73 17.10 -4.06 10.62
N THR A 74 18.13 -4.86 10.83
CA THR A 74 18.12 -5.93 11.84
C THR A 74 18.99 -5.51 13.02
N TYR A 75 18.53 -5.82 14.24
CA TYR A 75 19.29 -5.57 15.46
C TYR A 75 19.05 -6.70 16.46
N HIS A 76 20.05 -6.96 17.29
CA HIS A 76 19.92 -7.88 18.42
C HIS A 76 19.56 -7.11 19.68
N ASP A 77 18.71 -7.70 20.52
CA ASP A 77 18.28 -7.05 21.76
C ASP A 77 19.49 -6.63 22.60
N PRO A 78 19.65 -5.33 22.90
CA PRO A 78 20.84 -4.83 23.58
C PRO A 78 20.96 -5.35 25.02
N MET A 79 19.84 -5.76 25.64
CA MET A 79 19.80 -6.34 26.99
C MET A 79 18.64 -7.35 27.13
N LYS A 80 18.70 -8.20 28.16
CA LYS A 80 17.57 -9.09 28.53
C LYS A 80 16.33 -8.24 28.85
N ASN A 81 15.17 -8.69 28.38
CA ASN A 81 13.88 -8.01 28.53
C ASN A 81 13.84 -6.58 27.94
N PHE A 82 14.67 -6.29 26.93
CA PHE A 82 14.62 -5.01 26.24
C PHE A 82 13.28 -4.82 25.52
N ASP A 83 12.65 -3.66 25.75
CA ASP A 83 11.44 -3.27 25.05
C ASP A 83 11.75 -2.85 23.62
N ARG A 84 11.36 -3.70 22.66
CA ARG A 84 11.58 -3.47 21.22
C ARG A 84 10.83 -2.27 20.66
N THR A 85 9.79 -1.77 21.33
CA THR A 85 9.04 -0.59 20.88
C THR A 85 9.87 0.70 20.92
N ARG A 86 10.97 0.70 21.67
CA ARG A 86 11.95 1.80 21.74
C ARG A 86 12.74 1.98 20.45
N VAL A 87 12.85 0.93 19.63
CA VAL A 87 13.55 0.99 18.35
C VAL A 87 12.53 1.28 17.26
N LYS A 88 12.50 2.53 16.78
CA LYS A 88 11.54 2.98 15.76
C LYS A 88 11.90 2.53 14.34
N GLY A 89 13.12 2.04 14.12
CA GLY A 89 13.59 1.50 12.84
C GLY A 89 14.22 2.56 11.93
N VAL A 90 14.28 2.27 10.63
CA VAL A 90 14.91 3.14 9.62
C VAL A 90 14.06 4.38 9.38
N VAL A 91 14.69 5.56 9.45
CA VAL A 91 14.07 6.88 9.23
C VAL A 91 13.32 6.93 7.88
N ALA A 92 13.89 6.34 6.82
CA ALA A 92 13.28 6.29 5.49
C ALA A 92 11.87 5.64 5.47
N LYS A 93 11.56 4.75 6.42
CA LYS A 93 10.25 4.11 6.54
C LYS A 93 9.23 4.95 7.32
N LEU A 94 9.70 5.92 8.09
CA LEU A 94 8.89 6.73 9.01
C LEU A 94 8.51 8.10 8.42
N ILE A 95 8.98 8.39 7.21
CA ILE A 95 8.76 9.66 6.52
C ILE A 95 7.59 9.51 5.55
N LYS A 96 6.64 10.44 5.64
CA LYS A 96 5.62 10.66 4.60
C LYS A 96 5.92 11.98 3.91
N VAL A 97 6.13 11.98 2.61
CA VAL A 97 6.35 13.22 1.86
C VAL A 97 5.03 14.00 1.83
N LYS A 98 5.06 15.26 2.24
CA LYS A 98 3.94 16.18 2.03
C LYS A 98 3.99 16.71 0.61
N ASP A 99 2.84 16.81 -0.05
CA ASP A 99 2.78 17.38 -1.39
C ASP A 99 3.32 18.81 -1.38
N GLY A 100 4.18 19.11 -2.36
CA GLY A 100 4.94 20.37 -2.45
C GLY A 100 4.10 21.64 -2.57
N SER A 101 2.77 21.52 -2.70
CA SER A 101 1.82 22.63 -2.75
C SER A 101 1.42 23.17 -1.37
N THR A 102 1.70 22.46 -0.27
CA THR A 102 1.28 22.85 1.10
C THR A 102 2.41 23.49 1.93
N MET A 103 3.47 23.94 1.27
CA MET A 103 4.71 24.34 1.94
C MET A 103 4.62 25.72 2.58
N THR A 104 4.76 25.74 3.91
CA THR A 104 5.06 26.98 4.64
C THR A 104 6.54 27.28 4.42
N ALA A 105 6.84 28.10 3.42
CA ALA A 105 8.19 28.59 3.18
C ALA A 105 8.62 29.43 4.40
N LEU A 106 9.53 28.89 5.21
CA LEU A 106 10.38 29.76 6.02
C LEU A 106 11.44 30.27 5.03
N GLU A 107 11.25 31.48 4.52
CA GLU A 107 12.09 32.10 3.50
C GLU A 107 13.51 32.32 4.03
N VAL A 108 14.40 31.36 3.76
CA VAL A 108 15.85 31.55 3.95
C VAL A 108 16.43 31.91 2.58
N GLY A 109 16.49 33.22 2.28
CA GLY A 109 16.92 33.77 0.98
C GLY A 109 15.77 34.27 0.10
N LYS A 110 16.05 34.56 -1.19
CA LYS A 110 15.10 35.12 -2.20
C LYS A 110 13.92 34.18 -2.58
N GLY A 111 13.31 33.48 -1.62
CA GLY A 111 12.15 32.61 -1.83
C GLY A 111 12.43 31.29 -2.59
N ASN A 112 13.71 30.94 -2.78
CA ASN A 112 14.12 29.81 -3.63
C ASN A 112 14.65 28.58 -2.86
N ALA A 113 14.69 28.63 -1.53
CA ALA A 113 15.16 27.54 -0.67
C ALA A 113 14.19 27.30 0.49
N GLU A 114 13.90 26.03 0.77
CA GLU A 114 12.98 25.57 1.82
C GLU A 114 13.66 24.50 2.68
N VAL A 115 13.36 24.44 3.99
CA VAL A 115 13.94 23.43 4.88
C VAL A 115 13.28 22.07 4.60
N ALA A 116 14.09 21.02 4.41
CA ALA A 116 13.60 19.67 4.10
C ALA A 116 12.64 19.13 5.17
N LEU A 117 12.81 19.53 6.43
CA LEU A 117 11.91 19.18 7.53
C LEU A 117 10.45 19.57 7.27
N SER A 118 10.20 20.66 6.54
CA SER A 118 8.84 21.12 6.23
C SER A 118 8.16 20.29 5.13
N LEU A 119 8.95 19.64 4.26
CA LEU A 119 8.48 18.73 3.20
C LEU A 119 8.10 17.34 3.73
N VAL A 120 8.39 17.06 5.00
CA VAL A 120 8.26 15.74 5.58
C VAL A 120 7.21 15.75 6.70
N GLY A 121 6.23 14.86 6.59
CA GLY A 121 5.31 14.48 7.65
C GLY A 121 5.89 13.35 8.50
N TYR A 122 5.88 13.55 9.81
CA TYR A 122 6.37 12.61 10.81
C TYR A 122 5.58 12.76 12.12
N ASP A 123 5.58 11.73 12.96
CA ASP A 123 4.96 11.77 14.28
C ASP A 123 5.79 12.63 15.24
N GLN A 124 5.14 13.38 16.13
CA GLN A 124 5.82 14.33 17.03
C GLN A 124 6.89 13.68 17.92
N GLU A 125 6.75 12.39 18.24
CA GLU A 125 7.76 11.59 18.96
C GLU A 125 9.13 11.56 18.25
N LEU A 126 9.15 11.77 16.92
CA LEU A 126 10.36 11.73 16.09
C LEU A 126 10.94 13.13 15.83
N LYS A 127 10.36 14.19 16.41
CA LYS A 127 10.75 15.58 16.11
C LYS A 127 12.25 15.84 16.27
N SER A 128 12.85 15.45 17.40
CA SER A 128 14.29 15.66 17.63
C SER A 128 15.16 14.94 16.61
N ALA A 129 14.79 13.73 16.21
CA ALA A 129 15.54 12.96 15.21
C ALA A 129 15.38 13.55 13.81
N MET A 130 14.19 14.03 13.45
CA MET A 130 13.93 14.65 12.16
C MET A 130 14.58 16.04 12.06
N GLU A 131 14.57 16.84 13.12
CA GLU A 131 15.33 18.10 13.20
C GLU A 131 16.83 17.84 13.08
N TYR A 132 17.35 16.77 13.67
CA TYR A 132 18.76 16.40 13.50
C TYR A 132 19.12 16.00 12.06
N VAL A 133 18.28 15.20 11.40
CA VAL A 133 18.55 14.70 10.04
C VAL A 133 18.25 15.76 8.96
N PHE A 134 17.16 16.51 9.10
CA PHE A 134 16.61 17.41 8.07
C PHE A 134 16.58 18.89 8.48
N GLY A 135 16.86 19.24 9.73
CA GLY A 135 16.81 20.63 10.21
C GLY A 135 17.90 21.52 9.63
N SER A 136 18.97 20.93 9.10
CA SER A 136 20.04 21.64 8.36
C SER A 136 20.07 21.29 6.87
N THR A 137 19.05 20.57 6.36
CA THR A 137 18.95 20.23 4.93
C THR A 137 17.99 21.20 4.25
N PHE A 138 18.41 21.73 3.11
CA PHE A 138 17.62 22.67 2.31
C PHE A 138 17.31 22.09 0.94
N VAL A 139 16.10 22.33 0.45
CA VAL A 139 15.64 22.00 -0.90
C VAL A 139 15.54 23.29 -1.69
N CYS A 140 16.32 23.38 -2.76
CA CYS A 140 16.41 24.58 -3.59
C CYS A 140 15.71 24.34 -4.94
N LYS A 141 14.96 25.34 -5.41
CA LYS A 141 14.31 25.31 -6.75
C LYS A 141 15.31 25.60 -7.88
N THR A 142 16.39 26.31 -7.59
CA THR A 142 17.41 26.72 -8.56
C THR A 142 18.82 26.39 -8.08
N ILE A 143 19.73 26.17 -9.04
CA ILE A 143 21.16 25.92 -8.77
C ILE A 143 21.81 27.14 -8.12
N ASP A 144 21.40 28.36 -8.49
CA ASP A 144 21.95 29.59 -7.92
C ASP A 144 21.63 29.71 -6.43
N ALA A 145 20.40 29.37 -6.03
CA ALA A 145 20.02 29.33 -4.61
C ALA A 145 20.80 28.26 -3.85
N MET A 146 21.04 27.09 -4.46
CA MET A 146 21.88 26.05 -3.88
C MET A 146 23.32 26.55 -3.66
N ARG A 147 23.90 27.27 -4.63
CA ARG A 147 25.26 27.83 -4.52
C ARG A 147 25.37 28.89 -3.44
N GLU A 148 24.42 29.83 -3.39
CA GLU A 148 24.37 30.85 -2.33
C GLU A 148 24.25 30.19 -0.95
N MET A 149 23.34 29.23 -0.78
CA MET A 149 23.16 28.51 0.48
C MET A 149 24.38 27.66 0.85
N ALA A 150 24.99 26.97 -0.11
CA ALA A 150 26.21 26.21 0.11
C ALA A 150 27.34 27.12 0.58
N PHE A 151 27.47 28.31 0.00
CA PHE A 151 28.46 29.30 0.41
C PHE A 151 28.22 29.80 1.84
N PHE A 152 26.98 30.09 2.22
CA PHE A 152 26.63 30.46 3.60
C PHE A 152 26.89 29.32 4.60
N LEU A 153 26.57 28.08 4.24
CA LEU A 153 26.80 26.92 5.11
C LEU A 153 28.30 26.64 5.28
N LEU A 154 29.09 26.76 4.21
CA LEU A 154 30.55 26.62 4.25
C LEU A 154 31.19 27.73 5.10
N LEU A 155 30.74 28.98 4.94
CA LEU A 155 31.20 30.11 5.74
C LEU A 155 30.86 29.95 7.22
N LEU A 156 29.66 29.49 7.55
CA LEU A 156 29.26 29.21 8.94
C LEU A 156 30.14 28.11 9.55
N CYS A 157 30.42 27.05 8.79
CA CYS A 157 31.35 26.00 9.21
C CYS A 157 32.76 26.55 9.47
N CYS A 158 33.28 27.39 8.58
CA CYS A 158 34.58 28.05 8.74
C CYS A 158 34.62 29.00 9.94
N TYR A 159 33.53 29.75 10.21
CA TYR A 159 33.44 30.69 11.33
C TYR A 159 33.36 29.96 12.67
N VAL A 160 32.63 28.85 12.74
CA VAL A 160 32.48 28.06 13.98
C VAL A 160 33.73 27.21 14.28
N CYS A 161 34.46 26.75 13.25
CA CYS A 161 35.53 25.77 13.44
C CYS A 161 36.96 26.36 13.48
N GLY A 162 37.22 27.58 12.99
CA GLY A 162 38.57 28.17 12.99
C GLY A 162 39.62 27.46 12.12
N HIS A 163 39.37 26.22 11.69
CA HIS A 163 40.04 25.50 10.61
C HIS A 163 39.23 24.27 10.18
N VAL A 164 38.98 24.14 8.87
CA VAL A 164 39.07 22.92 8.01
C VAL A 164 38.12 23.04 6.81
N ILE A 165 38.73 22.75 5.65
CA ILE A 165 38.20 22.66 4.31
C ILE A 165 37.29 21.42 4.19
N PHE A 166 36.03 21.62 3.81
CA PHE A 166 35.20 20.56 3.23
C PHE A 166 35.27 20.69 1.71
N GLU A 167 35.91 19.73 1.02
CA GLU A 167 35.73 19.57 -0.42
C GLU A 167 34.31 19.03 -0.66
N CYS A 168 33.39 19.93 -1.00
CA CYS A 168 32.20 19.52 -1.73
C CYS A 168 32.62 19.20 -3.16
N ASN A 169 32.85 17.91 -3.45
CA ASN A 169 32.97 17.44 -4.81
C ASN A 169 31.57 17.49 -5.46
N ILE A 170 31.22 18.66 -5.98
CA ILE A 170 30.08 18.83 -6.89
C ILE A 170 30.63 18.38 -8.24
N ASP A 171 30.42 17.11 -8.59
CA ASP A 171 30.64 16.63 -9.95
C ASP A 171 29.74 17.43 -10.90
N SER A 172 30.34 18.46 -11.48
CA SER A 172 29.82 19.17 -12.63
C SER A 172 30.01 18.30 -13.86
N THR A 173 29.02 17.47 -14.18
CA THR A 173 28.87 16.95 -15.54
C THR A 173 27.92 17.87 -16.30
N SER A 174 28.50 18.59 -17.26
CA SER A 174 27.87 19.34 -18.35
C SER A 174 26.74 18.60 -19.05
#